data_AF-A0A977PTT5-F1
#
_entry.id   AF-A0A977PTT5-F1
#
_cell.length_a   1.000
_cell.length_b   1.000
_cell.length_c   1.000
_cell.angle_alpha   90.00
_cell.angle_beta   90.00
_cell.angle_gamma   90.00
#
_symmetry.space_group_name_H-M   'P 1'
#
loop_
_entity.id
_entity.type
_entity.pdbx_description
1 polymer ?
#
loop_
_entity_poly.entity_id
_entity_poly.type
_entity_poly.pdbx_seq_one_letter_code
_entity_poly.pdbx_strand_id
1 'polypeptide(L)'
;MKSDKEETMMTAKLINVEGSKIKIELTLELSRSMLDTEINIQKGLNEVGCIASKEALKYLDTDGSPLKIGEEIWKSKGEQPKEYQTPYGEVIVNRHVYQRSVGGKTYCPLEREGLSPCLCVMLCYELKQANNLSRRCSKLANP
;
A
#
# COMPACT_ATOMS: atom_id res chain seq x y z
N MET A 1 -13.76 36.85 -8.53
CA MET A 1 -14.17 36.15 -7.30
C MET A 1 -13.30 34.93 -7.14
N LYS A 2 -12.74 34.75 -5.95
CA LYS A 2 -11.91 33.61 -5.58
C LYS A 2 -12.82 32.39 -5.57
N SER A 3 -12.45 31.37 -6.34
CA SER A 3 -13.03 30.04 -6.27
C SER A 3 -12.59 29.44 -4.95
N ASP A 4 -13.48 29.46 -3.97
CA ASP A 4 -13.31 28.77 -2.71
C ASP A 4 -13.19 27.27 -3.03
N LYS A 5 -11.96 26.76 -2.94
CA LYS A 5 -11.70 25.33 -2.90
C LYS A 5 -12.24 24.85 -1.57
N GLU A 6 -13.42 24.24 -1.59
CA GLU A 6 -13.91 23.46 -0.47
C GLU A 6 -13.05 22.20 -0.37
N GLU A 7 -11.93 22.35 0.34
CA GLU A 7 -11.04 21.28 0.74
C GLU A 7 -11.76 20.48 1.83
N THR A 8 -12.63 19.57 1.39
CA THR A 8 -13.30 18.57 2.22
C THR A 8 -12.22 17.81 2.97
N MET A 9 -12.16 18.02 4.29
CA MET A 9 -11.08 17.53 5.14
C MET A 9 -11.30 16.04 5.44
N MET A 10 -11.03 15.18 4.45
CA MET A 10 -10.88 13.75 4.71
C MET A 10 -9.50 13.50 5.28
N THR A 11 -9.45 12.84 6.44
CA THR A 11 -8.19 12.61 7.15
C THR A 11 -8.13 11.15 7.59
N ALA A 12 -7.27 10.39 6.92
CA ALA A 12 -6.82 9.08 7.38
C ALA A 12 -5.54 9.24 8.21
N LYS A 13 -5.55 8.75 9.45
CA LYS A 13 -4.40 8.80 10.37
C LYS A 13 -4.05 7.42 10.88
N LEU A 14 -2.79 7.04 10.76
CA LEU A 14 -2.25 5.85 11.41
C LEU A 14 -2.13 6.14 12.92
N ILE A 15 -2.91 5.46 13.75
CA ILE A 15 -2.85 5.63 15.21
C ILE A 15 -1.77 4.72 15.80
N ASN A 16 -1.73 3.46 15.37
CA ASN A 16 -0.88 2.46 16.01
C ASN A 16 -0.51 1.30 15.08
N VAL A 17 0.70 0.78 15.26
CA VAL A 17 1.25 -0.42 14.63
C VAL A 17 1.74 -1.32 15.75
N GLU A 18 0.98 -2.37 16.06
CA GLU A 18 1.30 -3.36 17.10
C GLU A 18 1.61 -4.71 16.43
N GLY A 19 2.89 -4.99 16.22
CA GLY A 19 3.34 -6.22 15.57
C GLY A 19 2.75 -6.38 14.17
N SER A 20 1.85 -7.34 14.00
CA SER A 20 1.14 -7.62 12.74
C SER A 20 -0.19 -6.88 12.57
N LYS A 21 -0.57 -6.02 13.53
CA LYS A 21 -1.84 -5.29 13.51
C LYS A 21 -1.61 -3.79 13.35
N ILE A 22 -2.37 -3.18 12.45
CA ILE A 22 -2.39 -1.73 12.26
C ILE A 22 -3.77 -1.19 12.60
N LYS A 23 -3.81 -0.01 13.23
CA LYS A 23 -5.04 0.73 13.53
C LYS A 23 -4.97 2.08 12.82
N ILE A 24 -5.91 2.31 11.92
CA ILE A 24 -6.04 3.54 11.14
C ILE A 24 -7.38 4.17 11.48
N GLU A 25 -7.36 5.44 11.87
CA GLU A 25 -8.56 6.26 12.04
C GLU A 25 -8.92 6.91 10.71
N LEU A 26 -10.19 6.84 10.35
CA LEU A 26 -10.72 7.51 9.17
C LEU A 26 -11.83 8.46 9.60
N THR A 27 -11.65 9.74 9.32
CA THR A 27 -12.70 10.76 9.49
C THR A 27 -13.21 11.17 8.11
N LEU A 28 -14.53 11.08 7.92
CA LEU A 28 -15.23 11.42 6.69
C LEU A 28 -16.31 12.47 6.96
N GLU A 29 -16.41 13.44 6.06
CA GLU A 29 -17.51 14.40 6.07
C GLU A 29 -18.70 13.83 5.28
N LEU A 30 -19.85 13.75 5.95
CA LEU A 30 -21.11 13.35 5.33
C LEU A 30 -21.76 14.55 4.66
N SER A 31 -22.26 14.38 3.43
CA SER A 31 -22.94 15.44 2.70
C SER A 31 -24.45 15.17 2.61
N ARG A 32 -25.22 16.17 2.14
CA ARG A 32 -26.67 16.01 1.90
C ARG A 32 -27.00 15.20 0.63
N SER A 33 -25.98 14.82 -0.14
CA SER A 33 -26.08 14.03 -1.36
C SER A 33 -25.47 12.66 -1.12
N MET A 34 -26.24 11.60 -1.39
CA MET A 34 -25.76 10.24 -1.19
C MET A 34 -24.57 9.92 -2.13
N LEU A 35 -24.59 10.46 -3.35
CA LEU A 35 -23.53 10.24 -4.32
C LEU A 35 -22.19 10.85 -3.84
N ASP A 36 -22.23 12.07 -3.33
CA ASP A 36 -21.02 12.76 -2.86
C ASP A 36 -20.48 12.10 -1.59
N THR A 37 -21.37 11.62 -0.72
CA THR A 37 -20.98 10.83 0.46
C THR A 37 -20.28 9.53 0.05
N GLU A 38 -20.79 8.80 -0.95
CA GLU A 38 -20.17 7.56 -1.44
C GLU A 38 -18.79 7.82 -2.07
N ILE A 39 -18.65 8.92 -2.82
CA ILE A 39 -17.35 9.34 -3.38
C ILE A 39 -16.35 9.62 -2.26
N ASN A 40 -16.78 10.29 -1.19
CA ASN A 40 -15.94 10.57 -0.03
C ASN A 40 -15.53 9.28 0.70
N ILE A 41 -16.47 8.36 0.93
CA ILE A 41 -16.18 7.05 1.52
C ILE A 41 -15.13 6.31 0.68
N GLN A 42 -15.32 6.25 -0.65
CA GLN A 42 -14.39 5.55 -1.53
C GLN A 42 -12.99 6.18 -1.49
N LYS A 43 -12.89 7.51 -1.52
CA LYS A 43 -11.61 8.22 -1.44
C LYS A 43 -10.91 7.95 -0.11
N GLY A 44 -11.62 8.07 1.02
CA GLY A 44 -11.03 7.82 2.32
C GLY A 44 -10.57 6.37 2.51
N LEU A 45 -11.34 5.39 2.02
CA LEU A 45 -10.93 3.98 2.05
C LEU A 45 -9.68 3.72 1.19
N ASN A 46 -9.55 4.40 0.05
CA ASN A 46 -8.34 4.31 -0.77
C ASN A 46 -7.12 4.88 -0.03
N GLU A 47 -7.25 6.02 0.64
CA GLU A 47 -6.16 6.59 1.44
C GLU A 47 -5.74 5.66 2.59
N VAL A 48 -6.72 5.12 3.32
CA VAL A 48 -6.47 4.12 4.38
C VAL A 48 -5.78 2.89 3.80
N GLY A 49 -6.23 2.39 2.63
CA GLY A 49 -5.64 1.28 1.92
C GLY A 49 -4.18 1.52 1.49
N CYS A 50 -3.86 2.74 1.06
CA CYS A 50 -2.48 3.16 0.76
C CYS A 50 -1.60 3.15 2.01
N ILE A 51 -2.07 3.73 3.12
CA ILE A 51 -1.33 3.72 4.40
C ILE A 51 -1.11 2.29 4.88
N ALA A 52 -2.14 1.45 4.84
CA ALA A 52 -2.06 0.05 5.25
C ALA A 52 -1.07 -0.75 4.39
N SER A 53 -1.12 -0.58 3.07
CA SER A 53 -0.21 -1.23 2.14
C SER A 53 1.24 -0.79 2.36
N LYS A 54 1.46 0.49 2.65
CA LYS A 54 2.79 1.03 2.97
C LYS A 54 3.38 0.37 4.21
N GLU A 55 2.60 0.26 5.29
CA GLU A 55 3.07 -0.39 6.52
C GLU A 55 3.24 -1.90 6.35
N ALA A 56 2.38 -2.56 5.57
CA ALA A 56 2.56 -3.97 5.24
C ALA A 56 3.86 -4.21 4.44
N LEU A 57 4.17 -3.34 3.48
CA LEU A 57 5.42 -3.41 2.70
C LEU A 57 6.65 -3.20 3.58
N LYS A 58 6.59 -2.29 4.55
CA LYS A 58 7.68 -2.11 5.53
C LYS A 58 7.82 -3.31 6.45
N TYR A 59 6.72 -3.87 6.93
CA TYR A 59 6.73 -5.05 7.79
C TYR A 59 7.33 -6.28 7.09
N LEU A 60 7.18 -6.37 5.76
CA LEU A 60 7.82 -7.40 4.94
C LEU A 60 9.27 -7.07 4.57
N ASP A 61 9.72 -5.84 4.79
CA ASP A 61 11.12 -5.48 4.55
C ASP A 61 12.02 -6.04 5.65
N THR A 62 13.32 -6.04 5.36
CA THR A 62 14.35 -6.53 6.29
C THR A 62 14.92 -5.39 7.15
N ASP A 63 15.37 -5.67 8.37
CA ASP A 63 15.94 -4.68 9.30
C ASP A 63 17.35 -4.15 8.90
N GLY A 64 17.78 -4.34 7.64
CA GLY A 64 19.11 -3.93 7.17
C GLY A 64 20.27 -4.84 7.62
N SER A 65 19.99 -5.92 8.34
CA SER A 65 21.01 -6.89 8.79
C SER A 65 21.66 -7.63 7.61
N PRO A 66 22.96 -7.96 7.67
CA PRO A 66 23.64 -8.66 6.58
C PRO A 66 22.93 -9.97 6.21
N LEU A 67 22.59 -10.12 4.93
CA LEU A 67 21.92 -11.31 4.43
C LEU A 67 22.96 -12.32 3.94
N LYS A 68 22.80 -13.58 4.34
CA LYS A 68 23.63 -14.68 3.83
C LYS A 68 22.81 -15.44 2.79
N ILE A 69 23.16 -15.27 1.51
CA ILE A 69 22.47 -15.93 0.39
C ILE A 69 23.48 -16.88 -0.24
N GLY A 70 23.34 -18.18 0.07
CA GLY A 70 24.35 -19.18 -0.28
C GLY A 70 25.64 -19.00 0.54
N GLU A 71 26.79 -19.00 -0.12
CA GLU A 71 28.11 -18.80 0.51
C GLU A 71 28.52 -17.32 0.61
N GLU A 72 27.76 -16.40 0.00
CA GLU A 72 28.09 -14.99 -0.07
C GLU A 72 27.34 -14.15 0.97
N ILE A 73 28.06 -13.18 1.53
CA ILE A 73 27.52 -12.19 2.47
C ILE A 73 27.16 -10.92 1.71
N TRP A 74 25.90 -10.55 1.80
CA TRP A 74 25.35 -9.32 1.24
C TRP A 74 25.23 -8.27 2.33
N LYS A 75 25.83 -7.10 2.10
CA LYS A 75 25.79 -5.98 3.05
C LYS A 75 24.74 -4.98 2.61
N SER A 76 24.02 -4.43 3.58
CA SER A 76 23.05 -3.36 3.32
C SER A 76 23.78 -2.09 2.88
N LYS A 77 23.30 -1.51 1.78
CA LYS A 77 23.72 -0.19 1.28
C LYS A 77 22.89 0.94 1.90
N GLY A 78 21.90 0.59 2.72
CA GLY A 78 20.93 1.51 3.31
C GLY A 78 19.55 1.42 2.64
N GLU A 79 18.68 2.34 3.05
CA GLU A 79 17.33 2.48 2.51
C GLU A 79 17.35 3.28 1.21
N GLN A 80 16.54 2.86 0.24
CA GLN A 80 16.30 3.60 -1.00
C GLN A 80 14.79 3.72 -1.23
N PRO A 81 14.27 4.90 -1.59
CA PRO A 81 12.87 5.06 -1.90
C PRO A 81 12.51 4.35 -3.20
N LYS A 82 11.35 3.70 -3.23
CA LYS A 82 10.75 3.17 -4.45
C LYS A 82 9.23 3.34 -4.43
N GLU A 83 8.68 3.64 -5.61
CA GLU A 83 7.25 3.70 -5.87
C GLU A 83 6.68 2.30 -6.14
N TYR A 84 5.60 1.98 -5.44
CA TYR A 84 4.82 0.76 -5.60
C TYR A 84 3.37 1.12 -5.95
N GLN A 85 2.81 0.43 -6.94
CA GLN A 85 1.45 0.67 -7.44
C GLN A 85 0.47 -0.29 -6.77
N THR A 86 -0.32 0.17 -5.80
CA THR A 86 -1.29 -0.66 -5.06
C THR A 86 -2.71 -0.51 -5.62
N PRO A 87 -3.67 -1.39 -5.26
CA PRO A 87 -5.04 -1.30 -5.75
C PRO A 87 -5.73 0.00 -5.33
N TYR A 88 -5.25 0.59 -4.23
CA TYR A 88 -5.79 1.77 -3.59
C TYR A 88 -5.10 3.06 -4.07
N GLY A 89 -3.92 2.96 -4.66
CA GLY A 89 -3.13 4.08 -5.14
C GLY A 89 -1.62 3.83 -5.11
N GLU A 90 -0.86 4.85 -5.45
CA GLU A 90 0.60 4.81 -5.43
C GLU A 90 1.16 5.04 -4.02
N VAL A 91 2.13 4.23 -3.61
CA VAL A 91 2.80 4.37 -2.31
C VAL A 91 4.31 4.35 -2.46
N ILE A 92 4.97 5.29 -1.79
CA ILE A 92 6.43 5.35 -1.73
C ILE A 92 6.89 4.65 -0.44
N VAL A 93 7.73 3.63 -0.59
CA VAL A 93 8.32 2.87 0.51
C VAL A 93 9.84 2.97 0.42
N ASN A 94 10.46 3.30 1.55
CA ASN A 94 11.91 3.18 1.71
C ASN A 94 12.22 1.71 1.99
N ARG A 95 13.02 1.10 1.12
CA ARG A 95 13.38 -0.32 1.22
C ARG A 95 14.87 -0.53 1.37
N HIS A 96 15.26 -1.57 2.08
CA HIS A 96 16.67 -1.95 2.18
C HIS A 96 17.19 -2.60 0.90
N VAL A 97 18.34 -2.11 0.46
CA VAL A 97 19.01 -2.55 -0.76
C VAL A 97 20.38 -3.11 -0.40
N TYR A 98 20.72 -4.28 -0.93
CA TYR A 98 21.91 -5.04 -0.57
C TYR A 98 22.87 -5.20 -1.72
N GLN A 99 24.17 -5.20 -1.44
CA GLN A 99 25.21 -5.39 -2.45
C GLN A 99 26.28 -6.38 -1.96
N ARG A 100 26.88 -7.11 -2.91
CA ARG A 100 28.05 -7.96 -2.65
C ARG A 100 29.32 -7.11 -2.52
N SER A 101 30.31 -7.65 -1.80
CA SER A 101 31.61 -6.98 -1.63
C SER A 101 32.44 -6.90 -2.92
N VAL A 102 32.18 -7.79 -3.88
CA VAL A 102 32.85 -7.84 -5.20
C VAL A 102 32.30 -6.78 -6.17
N GLY A 103 31.26 -6.03 -5.77
CA GLY A 103 30.56 -5.09 -6.64
C GLY A 103 29.59 -5.80 -7.59
N GLY A 104 28.75 -5.02 -8.29
CA GLY A 104 27.77 -5.54 -9.25
C GLY A 104 26.30 -5.40 -8.80
N LYS A 105 25.46 -6.36 -9.23
CA LYS A 105 23.99 -6.31 -9.09
C LYS A 105 23.55 -6.10 -7.64
N THR A 106 22.62 -5.18 -7.46
CA THR A 106 21.95 -4.92 -6.20
C THR A 106 20.81 -5.91 -5.99
N TYR A 107 20.64 -6.36 -4.76
CA TYR A 107 19.61 -7.30 -4.35
C TYR A 107 18.64 -6.61 -3.39
N CYS A 108 17.35 -6.79 -3.63
CA CYS A 108 16.32 -6.36 -2.69
C CYS A 108 15.41 -7.54 -2.35
N PRO A 109 15.31 -7.90 -1.06
CA PRO A 109 14.41 -8.95 -0.58
C PRO A 109 12.96 -8.75 -1.04
N LEU A 110 12.41 -7.53 -0.87
CA LEU A 110 11.03 -7.21 -1.24
C LEU A 110 10.72 -7.49 -2.72
N GLU A 111 11.67 -7.23 -3.63
CA GLU A 111 11.44 -7.47 -5.07
C GLU A 111 11.47 -8.96 -5.42
N ARG A 112 12.15 -9.79 -4.62
CA ARG A 112 12.25 -11.24 -4.84
C ARG A 112 11.05 -12.00 -4.30
N GLU A 113 10.51 -11.59 -3.14
CA GLU A 113 9.30 -12.15 -2.52
C GLU A 113 8.01 -11.85 -3.31
N GLY A 114 8.14 -11.45 -4.59
CA GLY A 114 7.02 -11.27 -5.50
C GLY A 114 6.46 -9.84 -5.52
N LEU A 115 6.94 -8.89 -4.72
CA LEU A 115 6.42 -7.51 -4.76
C LEU A 115 7.12 -6.65 -5.83
N SER A 116 7.46 -7.26 -6.97
CA SER A 116 7.85 -6.48 -8.15
C SER A 116 6.71 -5.51 -8.52
N PRO A 117 6.99 -4.27 -8.98
CA PRO A 117 5.96 -3.31 -9.37
C PRO A 117 4.90 -3.90 -10.31
N CYS A 118 5.31 -4.84 -11.17
CA CYS A 118 4.43 -5.53 -12.10
C CYS A 118 3.54 -6.61 -11.45
N LEU A 119 3.98 -7.27 -10.37
CA LEU A 119 3.17 -8.26 -9.66
C LEU A 119 2.06 -7.61 -8.85
N CYS A 120 2.28 -6.37 -8.40
CA CYS A 120 1.23 -5.59 -7.76
C CYS A 120 0.06 -5.34 -8.72
N VAL A 121 0.30 -5.19 -10.02
CA VAL A 121 -0.77 -5.11 -11.04
C VAL A 121 -1.58 -6.42 -11.13
N MET A 122 -0.95 -7.58 -10.98
CA MET A 122 -1.65 -8.87 -10.96
C MET A 122 -2.50 -9.06 -9.70
N LEU A 123 -1.96 -8.75 -8.51
CA LEU A 123 -2.73 -8.75 -7.25
C LEU A 123 -3.88 -7.72 -7.28
N CYS A 124 -3.65 -6.53 -7.87
CA CYS A 124 -4.69 -5.54 -8.12
C CYS A 124 -5.82 -6.09 -9.00
N TYR A 125 -5.49 -6.89 -10.02
CA TYR A 125 -6.48 -7.50 -10.90
C TYR A 125 -7.30 -8.57 -10.18
N GLU A 126 -6.66 -9.47 -9.43
CA GLU A 126 -7.36 -10.51 -8.66
C GLU A 126 -8.24 -9.94 -7.54
N LEU A 127 -7.75 -8.93 -6.80
CA LEU A 127 -8.54 -8.26 -5.77
C LEU A 127 -9.73 -7.48 -6.37
N LYS A 128 -9.57 -6.88 -7.57
CA LYS A 128 -10.70 -6.28 -8.30
C LYS A 128 -11.71 -7.33 -8.77
N GLN A 129 -11.26 -8.52 -9.21
CA GLN A 129 -12.14 -9.62 -9.59
C GLN A 129 -12.94 -10.13 -8.38
N ALA A 130 -12.30 -10.31 -7.22
CA ALA A 130 -12.94 -10.72 -5.98
C ALA A 130 -13.99 -9.71 -5.49
N ASN A 131 -13.66 -8.40 -5.51
CA ASN A 131 -14.61 -7.35 -5.14
C ASN A 131 -15.81 -7.25 -6.11
N ASN A 132 -15.57 -7.44 -7.42
CA ASN A 132 -16.66 -7.47 -8.41
C ASN A 132 -17.59 -8.68 -8.27
N LEU A 133 -17.06 -9.85 -7.87
CA LEU A 133 -17.89 -11.02 -7.55
C LEU A 133 -18.79 -10.78 -6.33
N SER A 134 -18.25 -10.15 -5.27
CA SER A 134 -19.03 -9.78 -4.08
C SER A 134 -20.17 -8.80 -4.41
N ARG A 135 -19.93 -7.83 -5.31
CA ARG A 135 -20.97 -6.89 -5.79
C ARG A 135 -22.04 -7.53 -6.67
N ARG A 136 -21.75 -8.67 -7.33
CA ARG A 136 -22.76 -9.43 -8.08
C ARG A 136 -23.66 -10.25 -7.16
N CYS A 137 -23.12 -10.81 -6.07
CA CYS A 137 -23.93 -11.55 -5.08
C CYS A 137 -24.94 -10.65 -4.36
N SER A 138 -24.58 -9.40 -4.02
CA SER A 138 -25.51 -8.46 -3.40
C SER A 138 -26.62 -7.96 -4.33
N LYS A 139 -26.38 -7.94 -5.66
CA LYS A 139 -27.42 -7.63 -6.66
C LYS A 139 -28.37 -8.79 -6.95
N LEU A 140 -27.98 -10.01 -6.62
CA LEU A 140 -28.83 -11.22 -6.74
C LEU A 140 -29.59 -11.53 -5.43
N ALA A 141 -29.29 -10.83 -4.34
CA ALA A 141 -29.86 -11.07 -3.01
C ALA A 141 -31.01 -10.11 -2.63
N ASN A 142 -31.47 -9.25 -3.54
CA ASN A 142 -32.71 -8.49 -3.37
C ASN A 142 -33.70 -8.88 -4.49
N PRO A 143 -34.78 -9.64 -4.19
CA PRO A 143 -35.88 -9.84 -5.12
C PRO A 143 -36.67 -8.56 -5.39
#